data_AF-A0A0A9YFR1-F1
#
_entry.id   AF-A0A0A9YFR1-F1
#
_cell.length_a   1.000
_cell.length_b   1.000
_cell.length_c   1.000
_cell.angle_alpha   90.00
_cell.angle_beta   90.00
_cell.angle_gamma   90.00
#
_symmetry.space_group_name_H-M   'P 1'
#
loop_
_entity.id
_entity.type
_entity.pdbx_description
1 polymer ?
#
loop_
_entity_poly.entity_id
_entity_poly.type
_entity_poly.pdbx_seq_one_letter_code
_entity_poly.pdbx_strand_id
1 'polypeptide(L)'
;MSWVSCLFLVVMLTFLGVQGSFYPCRPCVGDECDLEPEDCKYGTARDPCNRLICAAGPGERCGGRDNHIGKCGEGMNCRCGTCRGCSTVRFLQGFIDCEWNHHMCNS
;
A
#
# COMPACT_ATOMS: atom_id res chain seq x y z
N MET A 1 44.23 -9.47 23.93
CA MET A 1 42.90 -9.14 23.36
C MET A 1 41.86 -9.99 24.07
N SER A 2 41.03 -9.38 24.91
CA SER A 2 40.05 -10.10 25.72
C SER A 2 38.91 -10.63 24.84
N TRP A 3 38.56 -11.90 25.02
CA TRP A 3 37.40 -12.57 24.42
C TRP A 3 36.08 -11.77 24.54
N VAL A 4 35.96 -10.95 25.58
CA VAL A 4 34.85 -10.02 25.83
C VAL A 4 34.73 -8.97 24.72
N SER A 5 35.85 -8.43 24.24
CA SER A 5 35.85 -7.46 23.14
C SER A 5 35.41 -8.10 21.82
N CYS A 6 35.79 -9.36 21.57
CA CYS A 6 35.32 -10.10 20.39
C CYS A 6 33.81 -10.38 20.45
N LEU A 7 33.29 -10.79 21.62
CA LEU A 7 31.86 -11.01 21.82
C LEU A 7 31.03 -9.74 21.56
N PHE A 8 31.47 -8.59 22.08
CA PHE A 8 30.81 -7.32 21.84
C PHE A 8 30.79 -6.91 20.35
N LEU A 9 31.89 -7.15 19.63
CA LEU A 9 31.98 -6.85 18.19
C LEU A 9 31.06 -7.75 17.37
N VAL A 10 30.97 -9.04 17.69
CA VAL A 10 30.07 -9.98 17.01
C VAL A 10 28.61 -9.59 17.24
N VAL A 11 28.23 -9.24 18.47
CA VAL A 11 26.87 -8.79 18.78
C VAL A 11 26.52 -7.51 18.00
N MET A 12 27.41 -6.50 17.97
CA MET A 12 27.17 -5.27 17.20
C MET A 12 27.02 -5.53 15.68
N LEU A 13 27.84 -6.42 15.11
CA LEU A 13 27.73 -6.80 13.70
C LEU A 13 26.41 -7.53 13.39
N THR A 14 25.93 -8.38 14.30
CA THR A 14 24.61 -9.03 14.15
C THR A 14 23.45 -8.05 14.25
N PHE A 15 23.51 -7.03 15.13
CA PHE A 15 22.45 -6.03 15.25
C PHE A 15 22.33 -5.12 14.01
N LEU A 16 23.43 -4.83 13.32
CA LEU A 16 23.43 -4.05 12.08
C LEU A 16 22.84 -4.83 10.89
N GLY A 17 22.91 -6.16 10.88
CA GLY A 17 22.42 -7.00 9.79
C GLY A 17 20.90 -7.22 9.75
N VAL A 18 20.17 -6.85 10.80
CA VAL A 18 18.73 -7.15 10.98
C VAL A 18 17.86 -5.91 10.70
N GLN A 19 18.27 -5.05 9.76
CA GLN A 19 17.41 -3.99 9.21
C GLN A 19 16.77 -4.41 7.88
N GLY A 20 16.32 -5.66 7.79
CA GLY A 20 15.51 -6.09 6.66
C GLY A 20 14.11 -5.50 6.77
N SER A 21 13.76 -4.56 5.90
CA SER A 21 12.38 -4.10 5.74
C SER A 21 11.51 -5.30 5.40
N PHE A 22 10.67 -5.72 6.35
CA PHE A 22 9.71 -6.80 6.13
C PHE A 22 8.57 -6.28 5.26
N TYR A 23 8.70 -6.47 3.94
CA TYR A 23 7.60 -6.32 3.00
C TYR A 23 6.82 -7.63 2.93
N PRO A 24 5.47 -7.60 2.83
CA PRO A 24 4.66 -8.81 2.72
C PRO A 24 4.86 -9.56 1.38
N CYS A 25 5.67 -9.02 0.46
CA CYS A 25 5.89 -9.55 -0.88
C CYS A 25 7.31 -9.25 -1.38
N ARG A 26 7.70 -9.91 -2.49
CA ARG A 26 8.95 -9.63 -3.21
C ARG A 26 8.80 -8.32 -4.00
N PRO A 27 9.70 -7.33 -3.84
CA PRO A 27 9.73 -6.15 -4.69
C PRO A 27 9.76 -6.54 -6.17
N CYS A 28 9.02 -5.81 -7.00
CA CYS A 28 9.07 -5.99 -8.46
C CYS A 28 10.43 -5.56 -9.02
N VAL A 29 10.86 -6.16 -10.13
CA VAL A 29 12.11 -5.83 -10.83
C VAL A 29 11.87 -5.69 -12.34
N GLY A 30 12.32 -4.58 -12.91
CA GLY A 30 12.21 -4.33 -14.35
C GLY A 30 10.77 -4.14 -14.81
N ASP A 31 10.46 -4.66 -15.99
CA ASP A 31 9.18 -4.43 -16.67
C ASP A 31 7.97 -4.98 -15.89
N GLU A 32 8.17 -5.94 -14.98
CA GLU A 32 7.10 -6.49 -14.14
C GLU A 32 6.45 -5.42 -13.22
N CYS A 33 7.15 -4.31 -12.96
CA CYS A 33 6.64 -3.20 -12.14
C CYS A 33 5.59 -2.34 -12.84
N ASP A 34 5.61 -2.32 -14.18
CA ASP A 34 4.83 -1.39 -15.01
C ASP A 34 3.83 -2.12 -15.91
N LEU A 35 3.58 -3.40 -15.65
CA LEU A 35 2.50 -4.16 -16.26
C LEU A 35 1.16 -3.52 -15.88
N GLU A 36 0.49 -2.87 -16.84
CA GLU A 36 -0.81 -2.24 -16.61
C GLU A 36 -1.90 -3.31 -16.46
N PRO A 37 -2.63 -3.31 -15.32
CA PRO A 37 -3.81 -4.16 -15.16
C PRO A 37 -4.97 -3.68 -16.03
N GLU A 38 -5.69 -4.63 -16.61
CA GLU A 38 -6.85 -4.37 -17.46
C GLU A 38 -8.12 -4.07 -16.62
N ASP A 39 -9.08 -3.36 -17.22
CA ASP A 39 -10.42 -3.10 -16.67
C ASP A 39 -10.48 -2.40 -15.29
N CYS A 40 -9.50 -1.58 -14.95
CA CYS A 40 -9.49 -0.85 -13.69
C CYS A 40 -10.46 0.34 -13.68
N LYS A 41 -11.71 0.09 -13.26
CA LYS A 41 -12.81 1.07 -13.18
C LYS A 41 -12.45 2.39 -12.48
N TYR A 42 -11.61 2.34 -11.45
CA TYR A 42 -11.25 3.52 -10.63
C TYR A 42 -9.77 3.94 -10.81
N GLY A 43 -9.15 3.52 -11.91
CA GLY A 43 -7.75 3.75 -12.20
C GLY A 43 -6.82 2.75 -11.52
N THR A 44 -5.53 3.02 -11.62
CA THR A 44 -4.46 2.14 -11.12
C THR A 44 -3.79 2.72 -9.87
N ALA A 45 -3.27 1.85 -9.02
CA ALA A 45 -2.45 2.21 -7.86
C ALA A 45 -1.23 1.31 -7.77
N ARG A 46 -0.23 1.71 -6.98
CA ARG A 46 0.93 0.86 -6.67
C ARG A 46 0.74 0.12 -5.35
N ASP A 47 0.98 -1.19 -5.39
CA ASP A 47 1.00 -2.09 -4.23
C ASP A 47 2.27 -1.87 -3.35
N PRO A 48 2.39 -2.52 -2.17
CA PRO A 48 3.58 -2.40 -1.31
C PRO A 48 4.89 -2.82 -1.97
N CYS A 49 4.82 -3.62 -3.03
CA CYS A 49 5.96 -4.14 -3.79
C CYS A 49 6.16 -3.44 -5.12
N ASN A 50 5.53 -2.27 -5.28
CA ASN A 50 5.65 -1.35 -6.40
C ASN A 50 5.06 -1.84 -7.74
N ARG A 51 4.19 -2.85 -7.73
CA ARG A 51 3.44 -3.29 -8.93
C ARG A 51 2.19 -2.44 -9.13
N LEU A 52 1.82 -2.22 -10.40
CA LEU A 52 0.52 -1.63 -10.74
C LEU A 52 -0.62 -2.63 -10.48
N ILE A 53 -1.64 -2.18 -9.76
CA ILE A 53 -2.87 -2.92 -9.43
C ILE A 53 -4.08 -2.03 -9.69
N CYS A 54 -5.27 -2.61 -9.85
CA CYS A 54 -6.49 -1.80 -9.86
C CYS A 54 -6.70 -1.13 -8.50
N ALA A 55 -7.05 0.15 -8.53
CA ALA A 55 -7.33 0.90 -7.33
C ALA A 55 -8.74 0.61 -6.81
N ALA A 56 -8.89 0.62 -5.49
CA ALA A 56 -10.18 0.42 -4.82
C ALA A 56 -11.10 1.64 -5.03
N GLY A 57 -12.37 1.35 -5.28
CA GLY A 57 -13.43 2.32 -5.50
C GLY A 57 -14.11 2.80 -4.22
N PRO A 58 -15.08 3.72 -4.34
CA PRO A 58 -15.83 4.24 -3.20
C PRO A 58 -16.52 3.10 -2.41
N GLY A 59 -16.36 3.09 -1.09
CA GLY A 59 -16.94 2.08 -0.19
C GLY A 59 -16.19 0.75 -0.13
N GLU A 60 -15.27 0.47 -1.06
CA GLU A 60 -14.46 -0.73 -1.06
C GLU A 60 -13.39 -0.71 0.05
N ARG A 61 -12.88 -1.89 0.41
CA ARG A 61 -11.91 -2.03 1.50
C ARG A 61 -10.55 -1.48 1.11
N CYS A 62 -9.85 -0.91 2.09
CA CYS A 62 -8.52 -0.35 1.90
C CYS A 62 -7.68 -0.38 3.19
N GLY A 63 -6.39 -0.07 3.07
CA GLY A 63 -5.50 0.15 4.20
C GLY A 63 -4.82 -1.14 4.68
N GLY A 64 -4.69 -1.28 6.00
CA GLY A 64 -3.76 -2.23 6.60
C GLY A 64 -2.30 -1.77 6.46
N ARG A 65 -1.37 -2.54 7.04
CA ARG A 65 0.06 -2.25 6.93
C ARG A 65 0.47 -2.15 5.46
N ASP A 66 1.13 -1.07 5.08
CA ASP A 66 1.58 -0.76 3.71
C ASP A 66 0.48 -0.72 2.63
N ASN A 67 -0.81 -0.66 3.00
CA ASN A 67 -1.97 -0.76 2.11
C ASN A 67 -2.18 -2.15 1.47
N HIS A 68 -1.72 -3.23 2.12
CA HIS A 68 -1.89 -4.60 1.60
C HIS A 68 -3.35 -5.05 1.42
N ILE A 69 -4.32 -4.41 2.09
CA ILE A 69 -5.76 -4.72 1.93
C ILE A 69 -6.32 -4.06 0.66
N GLY A 70 -5.70 -2.97 0.20
CA GLY A 70 -6.15 -2.20 -0.96
C GLY A 70 -5.78 -0.73 -0.84
N LYS A 71 -5.61 -0.08 -1.99
CA LYS A 71 -5.29 1.34 -2.09
C LYS A 71 -6.37 2.04 -2.92
N CYS A 72 -6.92 3.12 -2.38
CA CYS A 72 -7.98 3.86 -3.04
C CYS A 72 -7.48 4.54 -4.32
N GLY A 73 -8.37 4.63 -5.31
CA GLY A 73 -8.13 5.40 -6.53
C GLY A 73 -8.07 6.91 -6.30
N GLU A 74 -7.64 7.64 -7.32
CA GLU A 74 -7.44 9.09 -7.22
C GLU A 74 -8.73 9.84 -6.84
N GLY A 75 -8.60 10.80 -5.92
CA GLY A 75 -9.73 11.58 -5.37
C GLY A 75 -10.38 11.00 -4.12
N MET A 76 -9.92 9.83 -3.67
CA MET A 76 -10.44 9.14 -2.49
C MET A 76 -9.34 8.90 -1.46
N ASN A 77 -9.74 8.78 -0.19
CA ASN A 77 -8.86 8.50 0.93
C ASN A 77 -9.34 7.27 1.70
N CYS A 78 -8.40 6.47 2.21
CA CYS A 78 -8.74 5.34 3.05
C CYS A 78 -9.10 5.79 4.47
N ARG A 79 -10.34 5.57 4.89
CA ARG A 79 -10.82 5.91 6.24
C ARG A 79 -11.68 4.78 6.81
N CYS A 80 -11.38 4.39 8.05
CA CYS A 80 -11.99 3.22 8.71
C CYS A 80 -11.93 1.93 7.87
N GLY A 81 -10.85 1.73 7.10
CA GLY A 81 -10.68 0.57 6.24
C GLY A 81 -11.56 0.56 4.98
N THR A 82 -12.15 1.71 4.61
CA THR A 82 -12.96 1.88 3.39
C THR A 82 -12.57 3.14 2.63
N CYS A 83 -12.67 3.14 1.31
CA CYS A 83 -12.40 4.32 0.50
C CYS A 83 -13.54 5.33 0.59
N ARG A 84 -13.21 6.58 0.91
CA ARG A 84 -14.14 7.71 1.08
C ARG A 84 -13.77 8.84 0.12
N GLY A 85 -14.78 9.58 -0.33
CA GLY A 85 -14.64 10.64 -1.34
C GLY A 85 -15.16 10.20 -2.71
N CYS A 86 -14.80 10.94 -3.74
CA CYS A 86 -15.26 10.70 -5.12
C CYS A 86 -14.09 10.28 -6.01
N SER A 87 -14.32 9.30 -6.88
CA SER A 87 -13.32 8.94 -7.88
C SER A 87 -13.18 10.05 -8.94
N THR A 88 -11.98 10.58 -9.10
CA THR A 88 -11.66 11.54 -10.17
C THR A 88 -11.67 10.89 -11.54
N VAL A 89 -11.20 9.64 -11.65
CA VAL A 89 -11.25 8.85 -12.90
C VAL A 89 -12.68 8.71 -13.39
N ARG A 90 -13.61 8.35 -12.50
CA ARG A 90 -15.04 8.25 -12.84
C ARG A 90 -15.64 9.61 -13.20
N PHE A 91 -15.27 10.65 -12.46
CA PHE A 91 -15.73 12.02 -12.74
C PHE A 91 -15.33 12.48 -14.14
N LEU A 92 -14.08 12.23 -14.55
CA LEU A 92 -13.60 12.54 -15.91
C LEU A 92 -14.32 11.74 -17.00
N GLN A 93 -14.84 10.56 -16.67
CA GLN A 93 -15.68 9.75 -17.55
C GLN A 93 -17.16 10.19 -17.55
N GLY A 94 -17.51 11.26 -16.84
CA GLY A 94 -18.88 11.77 -16.75
C GLY A 94 -19.76 11.08 -15.70
N PHE A 95 -19.18 10.31 -14.79
CA PHE A 95 -19.90 9.62 -13.72
C PHE A 95 -19.50 10.14 -12.35
N ILE A 96 -20.49 10.50 -11.54
CA ILE A 96 -20.27 10.85 -10.13
C ILE A 96 -20.40 9.57 -9.30
N ASP A 97 -19.26 9.03 -8.85
CA ASP A 97 -19.18 7.80 -8.05
C ASP A 97 -18.44 8.13 -6.73
N CYS A 98 -19.18 8.18 -5.63
CA CYS A 98 -18.71 8.71 -4.35
C CYS A 98 -19.23 7.92 -3.15
N GLU A 99 -18.43 7.85 -2.09
CA GLU A 99 -18.81 7.28 -0.81
C GLU A 99 -18.71 8.34 0.29
N TRP A 100 -19.87 8.78 0.78
CA TRP A 100 -19.99 9.86 1.76
C TRP A 100 -20.36 9.40 3.16
N ASN A 101 -20.64 8.11 3.40
CA ASN A 101 -21.08 7.72 4.74
C ASN A 101 -20.01 8.04 5.79
N HIS A 102 -20.43 8.76 6.83
CA HIS A 102 -19.59 9.08 7.97
C HIS A 102 -19.79 8.04 9.06
N HIS A 103 -19.39 6.80 8.79
CA HIS A 103 -19.24 5.85 9.89
C HIS A 103 -18.07 6.35 10.74
N MET A 104 -18.38 6.81 11.95
CA MET A 104 -17.38 7.11 12.96
C MET A 104 -16.56 5.83 13.16
N CYS A 105 -15.26 5.86 12.88
CA CYS A 105 -14.41 4.70 13.14
C CYS A 105 -14.48 4.45 14.65
N ASN A 106 -15.05 3.34 15.08
CA ASN A 106 -14.97 2.98 16.49
C ASN A 106 -13.55 2.44 16.73
N SER A 107 -12.80 3.15 17.55
CA SER A 107 -11.43 2.83 17.97
C SER A 107 -11.37 1.59 18.84
#